data_AF-A0AB74CNJ3-F1
#
_entry.id   AF-A0AB74CNJ3-F1
#
_cell.length_a   1.000
_cell.length_b   1.000
_cell.length_c   1.000
_cell.angle_alpha   90.00
_cell.angle_beta   90.00
_cell.angle_gamma   90.00
#
_symmetry.space_group_name_H-M   'P 1'
#
loop_
_entity.id
_entity.type
_entity.pdbx_description
1 polymer ?
#
loop_
_entity_poly.entity_id
_entity_poly.type
_entity_poly.pdbx_seq_one_letter_code
_entity_poly.pdbx_strand_id
1 'polypeptide(L)'
;MVARDRVQWFRYVGYVTSNVYHELDQAAAALMKAGGIQSLSSYEALYKDQWVSTIPDGVAPGMLTNWTQDLLFSMERLSINPYVVRRLHPSNDHLPFDVDDHVVRDLAGGRTLAVLHQEGRLFLANHSYQAAYPKTPGRWTAACTA
;
A
#
# COMPACT_ATOMS: atom_id res chain seq x y z
N MET A 1 15.36 31.13 9.44
CA MET A 1 14.12 30.45 9.01
C MET A 1 13.98 29.09 9.71
N VAL A 2 14.96 28.20 9.59
CA VAL A 2 14.96 26.83 10.16
C VAL A 2 14.63 26.73 11.66
N ALA A 3 15.19 27.58 12.53
CA ALA A 3 14.98 27.45 13.99
C ALA A 3 13.54 27.77 14.43
N ARG A 4 12.93 28.82 13.84
CA ARG A 4 11.55 29.21 14.12
C ARG A 4 10.58 28.11 13.70
N ASP A 5 10.76 27.59 12.50
CA ASP A 5 9.88 26.58 11.94
C ASP A 5 10.01 25.26 12.71
N ARG A 6 11.22 24.91 13.19
CA ARG A 6 11.46 23.77 14.08
C ARG A 6 10.75 23.92 15.43
N VAL A 7 10.81 25.09 16.06
CA VAL A 7 10.09 25.34 17.33
C VAL A 7 8.58 25.20 17.13
N GLN A 8 8.05 25.74 16.04
CA GLN A 8 6.63 25.63 15.71
C GLN A 8 6.23 24.17 15.45
N TRP A 9 7.07 23.41 14.74
CA TRP A 9 6.85 21.99 14.48
C TRP A 9 6.79 21.18 15.78
N PHE A 10 7.72 21.39 16.72
CA PHE A 10 7.69 20.66 18.00
C PHE A 10 6.43 20.93 18.82
N ARG A 11 5.88 22.15 18.76
CA ARG A 11 4.60 22.46 19.42
C ARG A 11 3.45 21.66 18.81
N TYR A 12 3.40 21.53 17.48
CA TYR A 12 2.35 20.76 16.81
C TYR A 12 2.50 19.25 17.02
N VAL A 13 3.71 18.74 16.94
CA VAL A 13 3.96 17.30 17.14
C VAL A 13 3.70 16.88 18.58
N GLY A 14 4.02 17.71 19.57
CA GLY A 14 3.74 17.41 20.98
C GLY A 14 2.27 17.05 21.22
N TYR A 15 1.33 17.79 20.63
CA TYR A 15 -0.10 17.51 20.72
C TYR A 15 -0.50 16.19 20.06
N VAL A 16 -0.01 15.94 18.84
CA VAL A 16 -0.33 14.70 18.12
C VAL A 16 0.24 13.48 18.85
N THR A 17 1.51 13.57 19.26
CA THR A 17 2.22 12.48 19.94
C THR A 17 1.58 12.12 21.28
N SER A 18 1.07 13.07 22.06
CA SER A 18 0.37 12.76 23.32
C SER A 18 -0.90 11.94 23.10
N ASN A 19 -1.63 12.18 22.01
CA ASN A 19 -2.84 11.43 21.68
C ASN A 19 -2.50 10.03 21.15
N VAL A 20 -1.50 9.93 20.27
CA VAL A 20 -1.08 8.66 19.65
C VAL A 20 -0.76 7.59 20.68
N TYR A 21 0.02 7.90 21.72
CA TYR A 21 0.41 6.89 22.71
C TYR A 21 -0.77 6.40 23.54
N HIS A 22 -1.68 7.30 23.92
CA HIS A 22 -2.87 6.91 24.66
C HIS A 22 -3.79 6.02 23.82
N GLU A 23 -4.03 6.39 22.55
CA GLU A 23 -4.89 5.62 21.66
C GLU A 23 -4.24 4.31 21.19
N LEU A 24 -2.90 4.25 21.14
CA LEU A 24 -2.15 3.02 20.90
C LEU A 24 -2.42 1.96 21.99
N ASP A 25 -2.40 2.36 23.26
CA ASP A 25 -2.70 1.46 24.37
C ASP A 25 -4.15 0.96 24.32
N GLN A 26 -5.09 1.83 23.92
CA GLN A 26 -6.49 1.47 23.71
C GLN A 26 -6.67 0.45 22.58
N ALA A 27 -6.06 0.69 21.42
CA ALA A 27 -6.10 -0.21 20.27
C ALA A 27 -5.45 -1.57 20.59
N ALA A 28 -4.34 -1.57 21.33
CA ALA A 28 -3.70 -2.80 21.79
C ALA A 28 -4.59 -3.59 22.77
N ALA A 29 -5.21 -2.92 23.74
CA ALA A 29 -6.14 -3.57 24.67
C ALA A 29 -7.37 -4.14 23.95
N ALA A 30 -7.92 -3.43 22.96
CA ALA A 30 -9.02 -3.89 22.14
C ALA A 30 -8.65 -5.16 21.36
N LEU A 31 -7.48 -5.17 20.71
CA LEU A 31 -6.95 -6.35 20.01
C LEU A 31 -6.76 -7.54 20.96
N MET A 32 -6.18 -7.33 22.15
CA MET A 32 -5.98 -8.38 23.14
C MET A 32 -7.31 -8.94 23.65
N LYS A 33 -8.30 -8.08 23.90
CA LYS A 33 -9.67 -8.49 24.27
C LYS A 33 -10.34 -9.33 23.17
N ALA A 34 -10.02 -9.06 21.91
CA ALA A 34 -10.47 -9.83 20.75
C ALA A 34 -9.70 -11.15 20.54
N GLY A 35 -8.73 -11.49 21.40
CA GLY A 35 -7.94 -12.73 21.31
C GLY A 35 -6.66 -12.61 20.48
N GLY A 36 -6.23 -11.39 20.16
CA GLY A 36 -5.04 -11.14 19.35
C GLY A 36 -5.26 -11.36 17.84
N ILE A 37 -4.15 -11.40 17.09
CA ILE A 37 -4.18 -11.61 15.64
C ILE A 37 -4.18 -13.11 15.34
N GLN A 38 -5.35 -13.64 15.02
CA GLN A 38 -5.53 -15.07 14.67
C GLN A 38 -5.73 -15.26 13.16
N SER A 39 -6.17 -14.23 12.45
CA SER A 39 -6.37 -14.21 11.01
C SER A 39 -6.13 -12.81 10.44
N LEU A 40 -6.15 -12.68 9.11
CA LEU A 40 -6.04 -11.37 8.45
C LEU A 40 -7.19 -10.43 8.81
N SER A 41 -8.39 -10.94 9.06
CA SER A 41 -9.52 -10.10 9.49
C SER A 41 -9.36 -9.57 10.92
N SER A 42 -8.54 -10.20 11.78
CA SER A 42 -8.27 -9.70 13.13
C SER A 42 -7.63 -8.30 13.14
N TYR A 43 -6.98 -7.90 12.04
CA TYR A 43 -6.40 -6.57 11.91
C TYR A 43 -7.44 -5.44 11.96
N GLU A 44 -8.71 -5.72 11.66
CA GLU A 44 -9.79 -4.72 11.79
C GLU A 44 -9.90 -4.18 13.23
N ALA A 45 -9.64 -5.04 14.24
CA ALA A 45 -9.71 -4.67 15.65
C ALA A 45 -8.69 -3.58 16.05
N LEU A 46 -7.63 -3.39 15.26
CA LEU A 46 -6.68 -2.30 15.47
C LEU A 46 -7.25 -0.92 15.11
N TYR A 47 -8.31 -0.86 14.29
CA TYR A 47 -8.81 0.40 13.73
C TYR A 47 -10.26 0.67 14.09
N LYS A 48 -11.08 -0.37 14.26
CA LYS A 48 -12.49 -0.24 14.56
C LYS A 48 -12.71 0.48 15.90
N ASP A 49 -13.41 1.61 15.84
CA ASP A 49 -13.69 2.48 16.98
C ASP A 49 -12.42 2.96 17.73
N GLN A 50 -11.25 2.93 17.06
CA GLN A 50 -9.96 3.40 17.59
C GLN A 50 -9.53 4.69 16.89
N TRP A 51 -8.50 5.36 17.43
CA TRP A 51 -7.85 6.53 16.84
C TRP A 51 -8.74 7.77 16.66
N VAL A 52 -9.85 7.89 17.40
CA VAL A 52 -10.84 8.97 17.23
C VAL A 52 -10.28 10.39 17.43
N SER A 53 -9.19 10.53 18.18
CA SER A 53 -8.52 11.82 18.44
C SER A 53 -7.38 12.08 17.46
N THR A 54 -6.64 11.05 17.08
CA THR A 54 -5.48 11.14 16.18
C THR A 54 -5.89 11.16 14.71
N ILE A 55 -6.90 10.36 14.34
CA ILE A 55 -7.45 10.20 12.99
C ILE A 55 -8.98 10.36 13.09
N PRO A 56 -9.48 11.59 13.29
CA PRO A 56 -10.91 11.82 13.56
C PRO A 56 -11.83 11.40 12.41
N ASP A 57 -11.33 11.45 11.16
CA ASP A 57 -12.06 10.98 9.97
C ASP A 57 -11.99 9.45 9.80
N GLY A 58 -11.21 8.78 10.64
CA GLY A 58 -10.98 7.34 10.60
C GLY A 58 -10.16 6.87 9.41
N VAL A 59 -10.10 5.55 9.24
CA VAL A 59 -9.49 4.90 8.07
C VAL A 59 -10.43 5.05 6.87
N ALA A 60 -9.86 5.21 5.67
CA ALA A 60 -10.61 5.30 4.42
C ALA A 60 -11.67 4.17 4.31
N PRO A 61 -12.96 4.51 4.11
CA PRO A 61 -14.02 3.51 3.98
C PRO A 61 -13.71 2.48 2.89
N GLY A 62 -13.95 1.20 3.20
CA GLY A 62 -13.69 0.09 2.29
C GLY A 62 -12.29 -0.51 2.40
N MET A 63 -11.30 0.18 2.98
CA MET A 63 -9.92 -0.32 3.08
C MET A 63 -9.82 -1.62 3.90
N LEU A 64 -10.61 -1.72 4.98
CA LEU A 64 -10.60 -2.89 5.87
C LEU A 64 -11.62 -3.97 5.46
N THR A 65 -12.55 -3.67 4.54
CA THR A 65 -13.59 -4.63 4.11
C THR A 65 -13.33 -5.20 2.71
N ASN A 66 -12.62 -4.45 1.86
CA ASN A 66 -12.40 -4.78 0.46
C ASN A 66 -10.93 -5.11 0.16
N TRP A 67 -10.10 -5.34 1.19
CA TRP A 67 -8.65 -5.54 1.09
C TRP A 67 -8.21 -6.72 0.20
N THR A 68 -9.12 -7.64 -0.12
CA THR A 68 -8.86 -8.76 -1.05
C THR A 68 -9.19 -8.44 -2.51
N GLN A 69 -9.73 -7.25 -2.82
CA GLN A 69 -10.14 -6.90 -4.18
C GLN A 69 -8.95 -6.41 -5.03
N ASP A 70 -8.72 -7.06 -6.16
CA ASP A 70 -7.71 -6.62 -7.14
C ASP A 70 -7.97 -5.21 -7.67
N LEU A 71 -9.25 -4.80 -7.75
CA LEU A 71 -9.63 -3.44 -8.14
C LEU A 71 -9.14 -2.41 -7.11
N LEU A 72 -9.25 -2.70 -5.80
CA LEU A 72 -8.70 -1.83 -4.77
C LEU A 72 -7.18 -1.72 -4.94
N PHE A 73 -6.50 -2.86 -5.01
CA PHE A 73 -5.04 -2.92 -5.15
C PHE A 73 -4.50 -2.16 -6.38
N SER A 74 -5.14 -2.33 -7.54
CA SER A 74 -4.74 -1.66 -8.77
C SER A 74 -5.04 -0.15 -8.73
N MET A 75 -6.18 0.27 -8.19
CA MET A 75 -6.56 1.68 -8.12
C MET A 75 -5.77 2.50 -7.11
N GLU A 76 -5.12 1.87 -6.12
CA GLU A 76 -4.15 2.54 -5.24
C GLU A 76 -2.98 3.17 -6.02
N ARG A 77 -2.61 2.60 -7.18
CA ARG A 77 -1.58 3.14 -8.07
C ARG A 77 -2.03 4.38 -8.82
N LEU A 78 -3.31 4.73 -8.76
CA LEU A 78 -3.90 5.94 -9.36
C LEU A 78 -4.49 6.88 -8.31
N SER A 79 -4.31 6.57 -7.02
CA SER A 79 -4.88 7.34 -5.91
C SER A 79 -3.86 7.52 -4.78
N ILE A 80 -3.62 6.49 -3.98
CA ILE A 80 -2.78 6.55 -2.77
C ILE A 80 -1.31 6.84 -3.10
N ASN A 81 -0.75 6.16 -4.11
CA ASN A 81 0.60 6.44 -4.60
C ASN A 81 0.63 6.48 -6.13
N PRO A 82 0.31 7.63 -6.74
CA PRO A 82 0.17 7.78 -8.19
C PRO A 82 1.48 8.03 -8.92
N TYR A 83 2.61 8.11 -8.21
CA TYR A 83 3.88 8.58 -8.78
C TYR A 83 4.76 7.47 -9.37
N VAL A 84 4.38 6.20 -9.19
CA VAL A 84 5.18 5.06 -9.67
C VAL A 84 4.66 4.46 -10.97
N VAL A 85 3.34 4.50 -11.20
CA VAL A 85 2.75 3.83 -12.35
C VAL A 85 3.01 4.62 -13.62
N ARG A 86 3.37 3.89 -14.69
CA ARG A 86 3.48 4.44 -16.03
C ARG A 86 2.90 3.48 -17.05
N ARG A 87 2.45 4.00 -18.19
CA ARG A 87 2.08 3.16 -19.34
C ARG A 87 3.35 2.65 -20.03
N LEU A 88 3.31 1.42 -20.54
CA LEU A 88 4.35 0.89 -21.43
C LEU A 88 4.09 1.35 -22.86
N HIS A 89 5.08 1.99 -23.48
CA HIS A 89 5.00 2.41 -24.88
C HIS A 89 5.07 1.17 -25.80
N PRO A 90 4.20 1.06 -26.82
CA PRO A 90 4.15 -0.12 -27.70
C PRO A 90 5.47 -0.45 -28.43
N SER A 91 6.28 0.56 -28.75
CA SER A 91 7.53 0.39 -29.52
C SER A 91 8.81 0.78 -28.78
N ASN A 92 8.70 1.51 -27.66
CA ASN A 92 9.88 2.09 -26.99
C ASN A 92 10.17 1.41 -25.64
N ASP A 93 9.19 0.70 -25.09
CA ASP A 93 9.34 -0.12 -23.90
C ASP A 93 9.26 -1.60 -24.29
N HIS A 94 9.95 -2.43 -23.51
CA HIS A 94 9.82 -3.89 -23.57
C HIS A 94 8.99 -4.37 -22.39
N LEU A 95 8.40 -5.56 -22.51
CA LEU A 95 7.80 -6.24 -21.36
C LEU A 95 8.85 -6.45 -20.26
N PRO A 96 8.54 -6.14 -19.00
CA PRO A 96 9.51 -6.23 -17.90
C PRO A 96 9.86 -7.68 -17.50
N PHE A 97 8.96 -8.62 -17.80
CA PHE A 97 9.09 -10.06 -17.58
C PHE A 97 8.00 -10.78 -18.39
N ASP A 98 8.19 -12.08 -18.59
CA ASP A 98 7.22 -12.94 -19.28
C ASP A 98 6.24 -13.57 -18.29
N VAL A 99 5.03 -13.84 -18.77
CA VAL A 99 4.00 -14.63 -18.08
C VAL A 99 3.48 -15.67 -19.06
N ASP A 100 3.17 -16.86 -18.57
CA ASP A 100 2.64 -17.94 -19.40
C ASP A 100 1.37 -17.48 -20.15
N ASP A 101 1.39 -17.73 -21.45
CA ASP A 101 0.41 -17.25 -22.41
C ASP A 101 -1.00 -17.84 -22.14
N HIS A 102 -1.09 -19.03 -21.53
CA HIS A 102 -2.35 -19.60 -21.06
C HIS A 102 -2.93 -18.78 -19.90
N VAL A 103 -2.10 -18.46 -18.90
CA VAL A 103 -2.52 -17.68 -17.73
C VAL A 103 -3.01 -16.29 -18.15
N VAL A 104 -2.29 -15.64 -19.06
CA VAL A 104 -2.68 -14.31 -19.56
C VAL A 104 -4.01 -14.37 -20.30
N ARG A 105 -4.22 -15.38 -21.15
CA ARG A 105 -5.49 -15.55 -21.88
C ARG A 105 -6.66 -15.77 -20.94
N ASP A 106 -6.49 -16.57 -19.89
CA ASP A 106 -7.54 -16.82 -18.90
C ASP A 106 -7.94 -15.53 -18.16
N LEU A 107 -6.96 -14.71 -17.79
CA LEU A 107 -7.20 -13.47 -17.04
C LEU A 107 -7.66 -12.30 -17.91
N ALA A 108 -7.19 -12.20 -19.15
CA ALA A 108 -7.37 -11.04 -20.02
C ALA A 108 -8.38 -11.26 -21.15
N GLY A 109 -9.33 -12.19 -20.99
CA GLY A 109 -10.40 -12.42 -21.96
C GLY A 109 -9.89 -12.93 -23.31
N GLY A 110 -8.94 -13.87 -23.29
CA GLY A 110 -8.38 -14.54 -24.47
C GLY A 110 -7.23 -13.78 -25.15
N ARG A 111 -6.75 -12.67 -24.56
CA ARG A 111 -5.67 -11.83 -25.11
C ARG A 111 -4.30 -12.28 -24.57
N THR A 112 -3.23 -12.00 -25.32
CA THR A 112 -1.84 -12.23 -24.87
C THR A 112 -1.19 -10.92 -24.43
N LEU A 113 -0.06 -11.00 -23.70
CA LEU A 113 0.71 -9.82 -23.32
C LEU A 113 1.18 -9.02 -24.53
N ALA A 114 1.63 -9.70 -25.59
CA ALA A 114 2.09 -9.06 -26.82
C ALA A 114 0.99 -8.17 -27.44
N VAL A 115 -0.24 -8.68 -27.53
CA VAL A 115 -1.37 -7.91 -28.07
C VAL A 115 -1.71 -6.72 -27.16
N LEU A 116 -1.75 -6.92 -25.84
CA LEU A 116 -2.04 -5.84 -24.90
C LEU A 116 -0.96 -4.74 -24.91
N HIS A 117 0.31 -5.13 -25.07
CA HIS A 117 1.44 -4.21 -25.18
C HIS A 117 1.38 -3.40 -26.48
N GLN A 118 1.11 -4.06 -27.62
CA GLN A 118 0.97 -3.40 -28.92
C GLN A 118 -0.17 -2.38 -28.92
N GLU A 119 -1.28 -2.67 -28.22
CA GLU A 119 -2.39 -1.73 -28.04
C GLU A 119 -2.14 -0.66 -26.96
N GLY A 120 -0.98 -0.68 -26.31
CA GLY A 120 -0.62 0.26 -25.26
C GLY A 120 -1.49 0.13 -24.00
N ARG A 121 -2.05 -1.06 -23.72
CA ARG A 121 -2.96 -1.31 -22.59
C ARG A 121 -2.25 -1.80 -21.32
N LEU A 122 -0.93 -1.94 -21.36
CA LEU A 122 -0.13 -2.36 -20.20
C LEU A 122 0.43 -1.16 -19.43
N PHE A 123 0.43 -1.30 -18.12
CA PHE A 123 0.98 -0.35 -17.17
C PHE A 123 2.03 -1.08 -16.31
N LEU A 124 2.94 -0.30 -15.74
CA LEU A 124 4.08 -0.79 -14.97
C LEU A 124 4.29 0.06 -13.72
N ALA A 125 4.42 -0.59 -12.58
CA ALA A 125 4.98 -0.04 -11.35
C ALA A 125 6.23 -0.85 -10.97
N ASN A 126 7.41 -0.24 -11.14
CA ASN A 126 8.69 -0.93 -10.98
C ASN A 126 9.43 -0.51 -9.69
N HIS A 127 9.56 -1.44 -8.76
CA HIS A 127 10.34 -1.27 -7.51
C HIS A 127 11.61 -2.13 -7.47
N SER A 128 12.05 -2.70 -8.61
CA SER A 128 13.20 -3.61 -8.67
C SER A 128 14.51 -2.97 -8.21
N TYR A 129 14.63 -1.63 -8.28
CA TYR A 129 15.79 -0.89 -7.76
C TYR A 129 16.05 -1.14 -6.26
N GLN A 130 15.02 -1.54 -5.50
CA GLN A 130 15.15 -1.84 -4.06
C GLN A 130 15.86 -3.16 -3.78
N ALA A 131 16.07 -4.02 -4.80
CA ALA A 131 16.70 -5.33 -4.63
C ALA A 131 18.09 -5.23 -3.98
N ALA A 132 18.84 -4.17 -4.34
CA ALA A 132 20.20 -3.92 -3.85
C ALA A 132 20.26 -3.33 -2.43
N TYR A 133 19.13 -2.90 -1.85
CA TYR A 133 19.15 -2.23 -0.55
C TYR A 133 19.50 -3.19 0.60
N PRO A 134 20.23 -2.73 1.62
CA PRO A 134 20.49 -3.54 2.80
C PRO A 134 19.20 -3.78 3.58
N LYS A 135 19.09 -4.95 4.19
CA LYS A 135 17.93 -5.35 4.99
C LYS A 135 18.33 -5.32 6.46
N THR A 136 17.50 -4.70 7.30
CA THR A 136 17.68 -4.74 8.76
C THR A 136 17.59 -6.19 9.24
N PRO A 137 18.45 -6.65 10.18
CA PRO A 137 18.35 -7.99 10.73
C PRO A 137 16.94 -8.34 11.21
N GLY A 138 16.45 -9.52 10.84
CA GLY A 138 15.09 -9.98 11.17
C GLY A 138 13.96 -9.34 10.37
N ARG A 139 14.26 -8.61 9.28
CA ARG A 139 13.27 -8.04 8.35
C ARG A 139 13.53 -8.52 6.93
N TRP A 140 12.46 -8.68 6.15
CA TRP A 140 12.50 -9.13 4.76
C TRP A 140 11.68 -8.20 3.88
N THR A 141 12.15 -7.99 2.66
CA THR A 141 11.47 -7.19 1.64
C THR A 141 11.70 -7.82 0.27
N ALA A 142 10.71 -7.71 -0.61
CA ALA A 142 10.88 -7.98 -2.04
C ALA A 142 11.27 -6.70 -2.80
N ALA A 143 11.43 -6.81 -4.11
CA ALA A 143 11.67 -5.69 -5.02
C ALA A 143 10.79 -5.86 -6.27
N CYS A 144 9.47 -5.81 -6.06
CA CYS A 144 8.48 -6.23 -7.05
C CYS A 144 8.45 -5.31 -8.27
N THR A 145 8.14 -5.92 -9.42
CA THR A 145 7.68 -5.23 -10.62
C THR A 145 6.26 -5.71 -10.85
N ALA A 146 5.30 -4.79 -10.90
CA ALA A 146 3.87 -5.07 -11.03
C ALA A 146 3.27 -4.37 -12.25
#